data_AF-A0A7J4XS71-F1
#
_entry.id   AF-A0A7J4XS71-F1
#
_cell.length_a   1.000
_cell.length_b   1.000
_cell.length_c   1.000
_cell.angle_alpha   90.00
_cell.angle_beta   90.00
_cell.angle_gamma   90.00
#
_symmetry.space_group_name_H-M   'P 1'
#
loop_
_entity.id
_entity.type
_entity.pdbx_description
1 polymer ?
#
loop_
_entity_poly.entity_id
_entity_poly.type
_entity_poly.pdbx_seq_one_letter_code
_entity_poly.pdbx_strand_id
1 'polypeptide(L)'
;MNSEITLEINSYKHNILRYEYGFCRNIDWKGRPTTGILGGDIYVEMESDSSNDVLEMLLADMDRPLQSFFLRSEPIPVFGRIIHTKDDMMFREIAFDEAYLYFHEESMSAEGNAPMITRFLISPTRLDINRTVRMDRRVSTTYGFWWEEYKEEENFKVITRVLEEGSVGEIVEVYWKDANSHQRINEFPHNGIATLCAVVKHATEGDKVNFILEFDDGTFKRFSGVVDSRGIVEVKNVKLL
;
A
#
# COMPACT_ATOMS: atom_id res chain seq x y z
N MET A 1 -36.46 1.81 -10.36
CA MET A 1 -35.25 1.45 -9.59
C MET A 1 -34.41 2.69 -9.54
N ASN A 2 -34.23 3.25 -8.35
CA ASN A 2 -33.43 4.45 -8.18
C ASN A 2 -31.99 3.98 -7.97
N SER A 3 -31.10 4.41 -8.87
CA SER A 3 -29.68 4.13 -8.80
C SER A 3 -28.97 5.47 -8.75
N GLU A 4 -28.13 5.65 -7.76
CA GLU A 4 -27.30 6.84 -7.60
C GLU A 4 -25.84 6.41 -7.49
N ILE A 5 -24.95 7.16 -8.12
CA ILE A 5 -23.52 6.91 -8.05
C ILE A 5 -22.86 8.22 -7.65
N THR A 6 -22.12 8.21 -6.56
CA THR A 6 -21.41 9.37 -6.05
C THR A 6 -19.92 9.10 -6.04
N LEU A 7 -19.15 10.04 -6.58
CA LEU A 7 -17.70 10.09 -6.46
C LEU A 7 -17.31 11.09 -5.37
N GLU A 8 -16.35 10.70 -4.56
CA GLU A 8 -15.62 11.57 -3.63
C GLU A 8 -14.13 11.42 -3.95
N ILE A 9 -13.48 12.48 -4.39
CA ILE A 9 -12.05 12.51 -4.73
C ILE A 9 -11.44 13.76 -4.08
N ASN A 10 -10.53 13.55 -3.14
CA ASN A 10 -10.04 14.57 -2.21
C ASN A 10 -11.23 15.30 -1.54
N SER A 11 -11.39 16.60 -1.78
CA SER A 11 -12.53 17.40 -1.30
C SER A 11 -13.66 17.57 -2.32
N TYR A 12 -13.49 17.06 -3.55
CA TYR A 12 -14.48 17.14 -4.62
C TYR A 12 -15.48 15.99 -4.50
N LYS A 13 -16.77 16.33 -4.41
CA LYS A 13 -17.86 15.35 -4.30
C LYS A 13 -18.91 15.63 -5.36
N HIS A 14 -19.19 14.66 -6.22
CA HIS A 14 -20.12 14.83 -7.33
C HIS A 14 -20.89 13.55 -7.64
N ASN A 15 -22.10 13.70 -8.17
CA ASN A 15 -22.85 12.58 -8.71
C ASN A 15 -22.36 12.26 -10.12
N ILE A 16 -22.10 10.98 -10.39
CA ILE A 16 -21.55 10.53 -11.67
C ILE A 16 -22.58 9.68 -12.41
N LEU A 17 -22.49 9.68 -13.74
CA LEU A 17 -23.39 8.92 -14.60
C LEU A 17 -22.94 7.47 -14.72
N ARG A 18 -21.62 7.26 -14.80
CA ARG A 18 -21.04 5.93 -15.04
C ARG A 18 -19.63 5.86 -14.46
N TYR A 19 -19.29 4.66 -13.98
CA TYR A 19 -17.91 4.26 -13.75
C TYR A 19 -17.64 2.90 -14.39
N GLU A 20 -16.39 2.65 -14.74
CA GLU A 20 -15.92 1.37 -15.24
C GLU A 20 -14.51 1.10 -14.72
N TYR A 21 -14.25 -0.12 -14.29
CA TYR A 21 -12.91 -0.62 -13.99
C TYR A 21 -12.82 -2.06 -14.46
N GLY A 22 -11.64 -2.47 -14.89
CA GLY A 22 -11.43 -3.79 -15.47
C GLY A 22 -10.03 -4.32 -15.22
N PHE A 23 -9.94 -5.64 -15.10
CA PHE A 23 -8.69 -6.36 -14.92
C PHE A 23 -8.53 -7.41 -16.00
N CYS A 24 -7.32 -7.60 -16.49
CA CYS A 24 -7.03 -8.61 -17.50
C CYS A 24 -5.70 -9.32 -17.23
N ARG A 25 -5.50 -10.48 -17.88
CA ARG A 25 -4.22 -11.18 -17.91
C ARG A 25 -3.95 -11.59 -19.35
N ASN A 26 -2.72 -11.47 -19.80
CA ASN A 26 -2.35 -12.02 -21.10
C ASN A 26 -2.44 -13.54 -21.05
N ILE A 27 -2.82 -14.14 -22.17
CA ILE A 27 -2.98 -15.58 -22.32
C ILE A 27 -1.96 -16.12 -23.33
N ASP A 28 -1.52 -17.37 -23.14
CA ASP A 28 -0.79 -18.10 -24.17
C ASP A 28 -1.73 -18.59 -25.29
N TRP A 29 -1.15 -19.21 -26.32
CA TRP A 29 -1.89 -19.81 -27.43
C TRP A 29 -2.86 -20.94 -27.02
N LYS A 30 -2.77 -21.46 -25.78
CA LYS A 30 -3.71 -22.44 -25.21
C LYS A 30 -4.78 -21.79 -24.33
N GLY A 31 -4.79 -20.45 -24.20
CA GLY A 31 -5.72 -19.72 -23.35
C GLY A 31 -5.34 -19.69 -21.86
N ARG A 32 -4.11 -20.07 -21.49
CA ARG A 32 -3.67 -20.06 -20.09
C ARG A 32 -3.09 -18.69 -19.73
N PRO A 33 -3.45 -18.08 -18.58
CA PRO A 33 -2.86 -16.82 -18.15
C PRO A 33 -1.34 -16.91 -17.95
N THR A 34 -0.59 -15.95 -18.49
CA THR A 34 0.89 -15.95 -18.49
C THR A 34 1.50 -14.78 -17.72
N THR A 35 0.74 -13.71 -17.48
CA THR A 35 1.19 -12.51 -16.75
C THR A 35 0.52 -12.40 -15.38
N GLY A 36 0.99 -11.46 -14.56
CA GLY A 36 0.20 -10.94 -13.43
C GLY A 36 -1.08 -10.23 -13.92
N ILE A 37 -1.86 -9.71 -12.98
CA ILE A 37 -3.11 -8.99 -13.24
C ILE A 37 -2.79 -7.58 -13.72
N LEU A 38 -3.29 -7.21 -14.90
CA LEU A 38 -3.12 -5.91 -15.56
C LEU A 38 -4.43 -5.10 -15.45
N GLY A 39 -4.35 -3.79 -15.74
CA GLY A 39 -5.51 -2.88 -15.76
C GLY A 39 -5.70 -2.16 -14.42
N GLY A 40 -6.95 -2.10 -13.95
CA GLY A 40 -7.32 -1.46 -12.69
C GLY A 40 -7.45 0.06 -12.74
N ASP A 41 -7.37 0.65 -13.93
CA ASP A 41 -7.74 2.05 -14.13
C ASP A 41 -9.25 2.20 -14.03
N ILE A 42 -9.69 3.32 -13.46
CA ILE A 42 -11.10 3.64 -13.24
C ILE A 42 -11.49 4.75 -14.21
N TYR A 43 -12.39 4.44 -15.13
CA TYR A 43 -13.08 5.40 -15.97
C TYR A 43 -14.27 5.98 -15.22
N VAL A 44 -14.42 7.30 -15.31
CA VAL A 44 -15.55 8.05 -14.75
C VAL A 44 -16.16 8.94 -15.82
N GLU A 45 -17.49 9.00 -15.84
CA GLU A 45 -18.28 9.91 -16.68
C GLU A 45 -19.31 10.64 -15.83
N MET A 46 -19.39 11.97 -15.96
CA MET A 46 -20.32 12.83 -15.25
C MET A 46 -20.82 13.97 -16.14
N GLU A 47 -21.98 14.54 -15.81
CA GLU A 47 -22.37 15.84 -16.38
C GLU A 47 -21.41 16.90 -15.85
N SER A 48 -20.90 17.76 -16.74
CA SER A 48 -19.98 18.83 -16.38
C SER A 48 -20.68 19.88 -15.53
N ASP A 49 -20.02 20.31 -14.46
CA ASP A 49 -20.43 21.46 -13.67
C ASP A 49 -19.65 22.72 -14.12
N SER A 50 -19.79 23.83 -13.39
CA SER A 50 -19.01 25.04 -13.67
C SER A 50 -17.59 25.00 -13.10
N SER A 51 -17.22 23.92 -12.43
CA SER A 51 -15.95 23.73 -11.73
C SER A 51 -14.94 23.05 -12.66
N ASN A 52 -13.66 23.43 -12.51
CA ASN A 52 -12.56 22.77 -13.19
C ASN A 52 -11.76 21.89 -12.23
N ASP A 53 -12.31 21.52 -11.07
CA ASP A 53 -11.54 20.93 -9.97
C ASP A 53 -10.79 19.66 -10.40
N VAL A 54 -11.42 18.82 -11.22
CA VAL A 54 -10.81 17.59 -11.75
C VAL A 54 -9.64 17.89 -12.69
N LEU A 55 -9.79 18.91 -13.55
CA LEU A 55 -8.72 19.36 -14.44
C LEU A 55 -7.57 19.98 -13.64
N GLU A 56 -7.87 20.81 -12.64
CA GLU A 56 -6.85 21.41 -11.78
C GLU A 56 -6.09 20.33 -10.98
N MET A 57 -6.79 19.30 -10.49
CA MET A 57 -6.14 18.14 -9.85
C MET A 57 -5.19 17.40 -10.80
N LEU A 58 -5.53 17.30 -12.09
CA LEU A 58 -4.65 16.73 -13.12
C LEU A 58 -3.42 17.62 -13.38
N LEU A 59 -3.55 18.95 -13.28
CA LEU A 59 -2.49 19.91 -13.60
C LEU A 59 -1.61 20.27 -12.38
N ALA A 60 -2.02 19.94 -11.16
CA ALA A 60 -1.38 20.38 -9.92
C ALA A 60 0.10 19.98 -9.77
N ASP A 61 0.59 19.01 -10.55
CA ASP A 61 1.99 18.59 -10.60
C ASP A 61 2.87 19.47 -11.52
N MET A 62 2.26 20.17 -12.48
CA MET A 62 2.94 21.04 -13.44
C MET A 62 3.42 22.36 -12.82
N ASP A 63 2.79 22.82 -11.74
CA ASP A 63 3.13 24.07 -11.05
C ASP A 63 4.34 23.95 -10.10
N ARG A 64 4.85 22.72 -9.90
CA ARG A 64 6.01 22.49 -9.05
C ARG A 64 7.30 22.81 -9.82
N PRO A 65 8.19 23.66 -9.28
CA PRO A 65 9.46 23.94 -9.93
C PRO A 65 10.24 22.64 -10.09
N LEU A 66 10.62 22.32 -11.34
CA LEU A 66 11.50 21.20 -11.65
C LEU A 66 12.76 21.32 -10.80
N GLN A 67 12.95 20.41 -9.84
CA GLN A 67 14.13 20.47 -8.95
C GLN A 67 15.44 20.21 -9.71
N SER A 68 15.38 19.78 -10.98
CA SER A 68 16.52 19.66 -11.90
C SER A 68 16.02 19.36 -13.32
N PHE A 69 16.82 19.67 -14.35
CA PHE A 69 16.59 19.24 -15.75
C PHE A 69 16.44 17.71 -15.92
N PHE A 70 16.84 16.93 -14.93
CA PHE A 70 16.77 15.47 -14.92
C PHE A 70 15.64 14.90 -14.03
N LEU A 71 14.95 15.72 -13.24
CA LEU A 71 13.93 15.29 -12.30
C LEU A 71 12.57 15.83 -12.76
N ARG A 72 11.67 14.93 -13.19
CA ARG A 72 10.25 15.28 -13.33
C ARG A 72 9.68 15.54 -11.94
N SER A 73 8.86 16.56 -11.79
CA SER A 73 8.04 16.74 -10.58
C SER A 73 7.23 15.47 -10.36
N GLU A 74 7.28 14.92 -9.14
CA GLU A 74 6.43 13.78 -8.79
C GLU A 74 4.96 14.21 -8.85
N PRO A 75 4.10 13.46 -9.58
CA PRO A 75 2.67 13.77 -9.64
C PRO A 75 2.05 13.79 -8.24
N ILE A 76 1.10 14.69 -8.03
CA ILE A 76 0.39 14.77 -6.75
C ILE A 76 -0.69 13.68 -6.73
N PRO A 77 -0.65 12.72 -5.79
CA PRO A 77 -1.66 11.69 -5.73
C PRO A 77 -3.01 12.23 -5.24
N VAL A 78 -4.08 11.57 -5.68
CA VAL A 78 -5.45 11.78 -5.22
C VAL A 78 -5.95 10.55 -4.45
N PHE A 79 -6.88 10.77 -3.54
CA PHE A 79 -7.50 9.73 -2.70
C PHE A 79 -9.01 9.85 -2.81
N GLY A 80 -9.72 8.73 -2.79
CA GLY A 80 -11.16 8.82 -2.96
C GLY A 80 -11.90 7.51 -2.98
N ARG A 81 -13.18 7.62 -3.29
CA ARG A 81 -14.08 6.48 -3.42
C ARG A 81 -15.27 6.78 -4.33
N ILE A 82 -15.80 5.73 -4.92
CA ILE A 82 -17.07 5.71 -5.64
C ILE A 82 -18.05 4.86 -4.84
N ILE A 83 -19.23 5.41 -4.56
CA ILE A 83 -20.33 4.72 -3.91
C ILE A 83 -21.49 4.61 -4.90
N HIS A 84 -21.87 3.37 -5.22
CA HIS A 84 -23.05 3.06 -6.02
C HIS A 84 -24.15 2.55 -5.08
N THR A 85 -25.23 3.31 -5.00
CA THR A 85 -26.43 2.99 -4.21
C THR A 85 -27.55 2.57 -5.14
N LYS A 86 -28.27 1.51 -4.78
CA LYS A 86 -29.45 1.03 -5.49
C LYS A 86 -30.58 0.81 -4.49
N ASP A 87 -31.70 1.47 -4.72
CA ASP A 87 -32.89 1.41 -3.85
C ASP A 87 -32.53 1.65 -2.37
N ASP A 88 -31.77 2.73 -2.12
CA ASP A 88 -31.24 3.19 -0.82
C ASP A 88 -30.28 2.22 -0.10
N MET A 89 -29.85 1.14 -0.75
CA MET A 89 -28.84 0.22 -0.24
C MET A 89 -27.53 0.37 -1.01
N MET A 90 -26.40 0.35 -0.30
CA MET A 90 -25.08 0.33 -0.92
C MET A 90 -24.93 -0.95 -1.75
N PHE A 91 -24.77 -0.79 -3.06
CA PHE A 91 -24.56 -1.88 -4.01
C PHE A 91 -23.06 -2.14 -4.26
N ARG A 92 -22.28 -1.06 -4.39
CA ARG A 92 -20.82 -1.13 -4.61
C ARG A 92 -20.10 0.05 -3.97
N GLU A 93 -18.94 -0.20 -3.36
CA GLU A 93 -17.96 0.79 -2.91
C GLU A 93 -16.64 0.43 -3.57
N ILE A 94 -16.05 1.41 -4.26
CA ILE A 94 -14.70 1.32 -4.83
C ILE A 94 -13.89 2.40 -4.15
N ALA A 95 -12.99 2.06 -3.23
CA ALA A 95 -12.07 3.01 -2.61
C ALA A 95 -10.70 2.88 -3.26
N PHE A 96 -10.04 4.02 -3.49
CA PHE A 96 -8.73 4.09 -4.11
C PHE A 96 -7.82 5.04 -3.35
N ASP A 97 -6.57 4.61 -3.16
CA ASP A 97 -5.52 5.38 -2.51
C ASP A 97 -4.35 5.60 -3.46
N GLU A 98 -3.63 6.70 -3.22
CA GLU A 98 -2.42 7.09 -3.97
C GLU A 98 -2.61 6.88 -5.48
N ALA A 99 -3.65 7.54 -6.01
CA ALA A 99 -4.07 7.42 -7.39
C ALA A 99 -3.67 8.64 -8.20
N TYR A 100 -3.64 8.52 -9.52
CA TYR A 100 -3.23 9.60 -10.41
C TYR A 100 -4.25 9.79 -11.53
N LEU A 101 -4.67 11.03 -11.72
CA LEU A 101 -5.39 11.43 -12.93
C LEU A 101 -4.38 11.47 -14.07
N TYR A 102 -4.73 10.89 -15.22
CA TYR A 102 -3.84 10.90 -16.39
C TYR A 102 -4.57 11.24 -17.70
N PHE A 103 -5.89 11.34 -17.64
CA PHE A 103 -6.73 11.69 -18.77
C PHE A 103 -7.91 12.52 -18.26
N HIS A 104 -8.20 13.59 -18.99
CA HIS A 104 -9.37 14.44 -18.80
C HIS A 104 -9.87 14.88 -20.17
N GLU A 105 -11.17 14.77 -20.39
CA GLU A 105 -11.87 15.19 -21.59
C GLU A 105 -13.19 15.82 -21.19
N GLU A 106 -13.55 16.92 -21.84
CA GLU A 106 -14.91 17.44 -21.81
C GLU A 106 -15.45 17.53 -23.22
N SER A 107 -16.72 17.16 -23.38
CA SER A 107 -17.39 17.12 -24.66
C SER A 107 -18.78 17.72 -24.57
N MET A 108 -19.10 18.61 -25.52
CA MET A 108 -20.39 19.29 -25.62
C MET A 108 -20.79 19.37 -27.09
N SER A 109 -22.07 19.11 -27.36
CA SER A 109 -22.70 19.38 -28.66
C SER A 109 -23.75 20.47 -28.46
N ALA A 110 -23.65 21.55 -29.23
CA ALA A 110 -24.70 22.57 -29.28
C ALA A 110 -25.97 22.04 -29.98
N GLU A 111 -25.87 20.92 -30.71
CA GLU A 111 -27.01 20.26 -31.33
C GLU A 111 -27.69 19.30 -30.34
N GLY A 112 -28.97 19.56 -30.06
CA GLY A 112 -29.79 18.78 -29.14
C GLY A 112 -29.82 19.37 -27.72
N ASN A 113 -30.38 18.59 -26.78
CA ASN A 113 -30.46 18.92 -25.35
C ASN A 113 -29.47 18.09 -24.51
N ALA A 114 -28.39 17.60 -25.13
CA ALA A 114 -27.39 16.81 -24.41
C ALA A 114 -26.60 17.72 -23.45
N PRO A 115 -26.43 17.34 -22.18
CA PRO A 115 -25.56 18.07 -21.29
C PRO A 115 -24.10 17.97 -21.75
N MET A 116 -23.27 18.90 -21.30
CA MET A 116 -21.82 18.75 -21.42
C MET A 116 -21.38 17.59 -20.51
N ILE A 117 -20.47 16.76 -21.02
CA ILE A 117 -20.01 15.55 -20.35
C ILE A 117 -18.51 15.65 -20.09
N THR A 118 -18.11 15.43 -18.84
CA THR A 118 -16.71 15.29 -18.41
C THR A 118 -16.37 13.82 -18.23
N ARG A 119 -15.23 13.40 -18.78
CA ARG A 119 -14.66 12.05 -18.68
C ARG A 119 -13.24 12.14 -18.17
N PHE A 120 -12.87 11.24 -17.28
CA PHE A 120 -11.49 11.15 -16.80
C PHE A 120 -11.14 9.73 -16.38
N LEU A 121 -9.83 9.47 -16.34
CA LEU A 121 -9.27 8.19 -15.91
C LEU A 121 -8.40 8.38 -14.68
N ILE A 122 -8.64 7.51 -13.70
CA ILE A 122 -7.90 7.43 -12.44
C ILE A 122 -7.06 6.15 -12.47
N SER A 123 -5.75 6.26 -12.27
CA SER A 123 -4.83 5.12 -12.13
C SER A 123 -4.44 4.96 -10.65
N PRO A 124 -5.11 4.09 -9.89
CA PRO A 124 -4.78 3.84 -8.49
C PRO A 124 -3.54 2.93 -8.31
N THR A 125 -2.79 3.13 -7.24
CA THR A 125 -1.77 2.17 -6.77
C THR A 125 -2.36 1.18 -5.79
N ARG A 126 -3.44 1.56 -5.08
CA ARG A 126 -4.21 0.70 -4.19
C ARG A 126 -5.69 0.82 -4.47
N LEU A 127 -6.38 -0.33 -4.52
CA LEU A 127 -7.80 -0.41 -4.81
C LEU A 127 -8.49 -1.36 -3.82
N ASP A 128 -9.59 -0.91 -3.24
CA ASP A 128 -10.46 -1.70 -2.39
C ASP A 128 -11.87 -1.75 -3.00
N ILE A 129 -12.39 -2.96 -3.15
CA ILE A 129 -13.73 -3.25 -3.65
C ILE A 129 -14.54 -3.85 -2.51
N ASN A 130 -15.57 -3.10 -2.09
CA ASN A 130 -16.51 -3.47 -1.03
C ASN A 130 -15.87 -3.85 0.32
N ARG A 131 -14.61 -3.46 0.60
CA ARG A 131 -13.86 -3.87 1.80
C ARG A 131 -13.61 -5.38 1.88
N THR A 132 -13.76 -6.06 0.75
CA THR A 132 -13.65 -7.52 0.65
C THR A 132 -12.51 -7.95 -0.26
N VAL A 133 -12.21 -7.15 -1.28
CA VAL A 133 -11.12 -7.40 -2.21
C VAL A 133 -10.25 -6.17 -2.18
N ARG A 134 -9.05 -6.30 -1.61
CA ARG A 134 -8.05 -5.25 -1.59
C ARG A 134 -6.89 -5.66 -2.47
N MET A 135 -6.46 -4.77 -3.35
CA MET A 135 -5.37 -4.99 -4.28
C MET A 135 -4.39 -3.84 -4.24
N ASP A 136 -3.10 -4.14 -4.32
CA ASP A 136 -2.02 -3.17 -4.40
C ASP A 136 -1.16 -3.44 -5.64
N ARG A 137 -0.66 -2.38 -6.29
CA ARG A 137 0.30 -2.50 -7.39
C ARG A 137 1.67 -2.87 -6.84
N ARG A 138 2.32 -3.87 -7.43
CA ARG A 138 3.69 -4.28 -7.05
C ARG A 138 4.76 -3.34 -7.60
N VAL A 139 4.91 -2.17 -6.98
CA VAL A 139 5.90 -1.16 -7.39
C VAL A 139 7.34 -1.70 -7.30
N SER A 140 7.65 -2.52 -6.28
CA SER A 140 9.02 -2.97 -5.96
C SER A 140 9.56 -4.14 -6.81
N THR A 141 8.70 -4.99 -7.41
CA THR A 141 9.14 -6.21 -8.11
C THR A 141 8.63 -6.36 -9.53
N THR A 142 7.56 -5.66 -9.90
CA THR A 142 6.97 -5.71 -11.24
C THR A 142 7.03 -4.35 -11.93
N TYR A 143 7.84 -3.41 -11.40
CA TYR A 143 7.83 -2.01 -11.80
C TYR A 143 6.42 -1.38 -11.76
N GLY A 144 5.54 -1.87 -10.88
CA GLY A 144 4.16 -1.39 -10.76
C GLY A 144 3.21 -1.86 -11.86
N PHE A 145 3.62 -2.76 -12.75
CA PHE A 145 2.78 -3.20 -13.86
C PHE A 145 1.66 -4.16 -13.46
N TRP A 146 1.80 -4.89 -12.34
CA TRP A 146 0.84 -5.93 -11.95
C TRP A 146 0.19 -5.65 -10.59
N TRP A 147 -1.09 -6.02 -10.50
CA TRP A 147 -1.85 -6.07 -9.25
C TRP A 147 -1.61 -7.38 -8.51
N GLU A 148 -1.58 -7.28 -7.18
CA GLU A 148 -1.69 -8.42 -6.28
C GLU A 148 -2.75 -8.15 -5.22
N GLU A 149 -3.41 -9.22 -4.78
CA GLU A 149 -4.26 -9.15 -3.61
C GLU A 149 -3.41 -8.76 -2.39
N TYR A 150 -3.86 -7.72 -1.68
CA TYR A 150 -3.22 -7.31 -0.45
C TYR A 150 -3.30 -8.44 0.55
N LYS A 151 -2.14 -8.86 1.03
CA LYS A 151 -1.99 -9.67 2.23
C LYS A 151 -1.49 -8.72 3.30
N GLU A 152 -2.11 -8.75 4.48
CA GLU A 152 -1.57 -8.03 5.62
C GLU A 152 -0.09 -8.43 5.75
N GLU A 153 0.80 -7.44 5.63
CA GLU A 153 2.19 -7.64 6.00
C GLU A 153 2.16 -7.96 7.50
N GLU A 154 2.56 -9.18 7.86
CA GLU A 154 2.68 -9.62 9.25
C GLU A 154 3.74 -8.74 9.92
N ASN A 155 3.30 -7.60 10.45
CA ASN A 155 4.10 -6.73 11.30
C ASN A 155 4.22 -7.39 12.67
N PHE A 156 5.07 -8.42 12.75
CA PHE A 156 5.31 -9.17 13.97
C PHE A 156 5.76 -8.25 15.11
N LYS A 157 4.82 -7.83 15.98
CA LYS A 157 5.17 -7.13 17.21
C LYS A 157 5.51 -8.15 18.28
N VAL A 158 6.73 -8.04 18.82
CA VAL A 158 7.17 -8.87 19.95
C VAL A 158 6.41 -8.43 21.20
N ILE A 159 5.60 -9.32 21.77
CA ILE A 159 4.77 -9.07 22.96
C ILE A 159 5.53 -9.44 24.23
N THR A 160 6.21 -10.58 24.24
CA THR A 160 6.88 -11.12 25.44
C THR A 160 8.31 -11.54 25.16
N ARG A 161 9.19 -11.37 26.15
CA ARG A 161 10.61 -11.73 26.12
C ARG A 161 10.93 -12.56 27.36
N VAL A 162 11.37 -13.80 27.16
CA VAL A 162 11.70 -14.71 28.27
C VAL A 162 13.13 -15.19 28.12
N LEU A 163 13.95 -15.01 29.14
CA LEU A 163 15.26 -15.67 29.24
C LEU A 163 15.05 -17.12 29.67
N GLU A 164 15.71 -18.06 28.98
CA GLU A 164 15.67 -19.47 29.39
C GLU A 164 16.46 -19.68 30.70
N GLU A 165 15.96 -20.58 31.56
CA GLU A 165 16.63 -20.96 32.80
C GLU A 165 18.10 -21.35 32.56
N GLY A 166 19.02 -20.71 33.28
CA GLY A 166 20.47 -20.89 33.11
C GLY A 166 21.15 -19.85 32.22
N SER A 167 20.41 -18.92 31.61
CA SER A 167 20.99 -17.76 30.91
C SER A 167 21.37 -16.65 31.89
N VAL A 168 22.51 -15.99 31.66
CA VAL A 168 22.98 -14.86 32.48
C VAL A 168 22.37 -13.55 31.96
N GLY A 169 21.84 -12.74 32.88
CA GLY A 169 21.38 -11.39 32.60
C GLY A 169 19.86 -11.20 32.59
N GLU A 170 19.41 -10.05 32.08
CA GLU A 170 18.01 -9.65 31.94
C GLU A 170 17.80 -8.96 30.58
N ILE A 171 16.80 -9.40 29.79
CA ILE A 171 16.46 -8.74 28.53
C ILE A 171 15.56 -7.55 28.81
N VAL A 172 16.09 -6.36 28.57
CA VAL A 172 15.36 -5.10 28.80
C VAL A 172 14.72 -4.54 27.52
N GLU A 173 15.32 -4.82 26.37
CA GLU A 173 14.87 -4.29 25.08
C GLU A 173 15.14 -5.32 23.98
N VAL A 174 14.20 -5.44 23.05
CA VAL A 174 14.37 -6.17 21.80
C VAL A 174 13.87 -5.29 20.68
N TYR A 175 14.69 -5.12 19.65
CA TYR A 175 14.39 -4.32 18.49
C TYR A 175 15.03 -4.93 17.24
N TRP A 176 14.58 -4.48 16.08
CA TRP A 176 15.07 -4.96 14.80
C TRP A 176 15.98 -3.92 14.14
N LYS A 177 16.96 -4.39 13.38
CA LYS A 177 17.77 -3.57 12.47
C LYS A 177 17.69 -4.12 11.06
N ASP A 178 17.76 -3.21 10.09
CA ASP A 178 18.03 -3.61 8.71
C ASP A 178 19.41 -4.26 8.61
N ALA A 179 19.49 -5.36 7.86
CA ALA A 179 20.71 -6.14 7.67
C ALA A 179 21.84 -5.32 7.04
N ASN A 180 21.52 -4.27 6.28
CA ASN A 180 22.49 -3.48 5.54
C ASN A 180 22.86 -2.14 6.22
N SER A 181 21.92 -1.46 6.85
CA SER A 181 22.13 -0.07 7.32
C SER A 181 22.43 0.09 8.81
N HIS A 182 22.41 -0.97 9.63
CA HIS A 182 22.56 -0.92 11.11
C HIS A 182 21.55 0.01 11.81
N GLN A 183 20.57 0.57 11.10
CA GLN A 183 19.53 1.43 11.65
C GLN A 183 18.42 0.58 12.26
N ARG A 184 17.83 1.08 13.36
CA ARG A 184 16.64 0.47 13.96
C ARG A 184 15.48 0.59 12.98
N ILE A 185 14.77 -0.50 12.78
CA ILE A 185 13.60 -0.56 11.91
C ILE A 185 12.35 -0.83 12.74
N ASN A 186 11.27 -0.14 12.38
CA ASN A 186 9.93 -0.38 12.92
C ASN A 186 9.07 -1.21 11.94
N GLU A 187 9.53 -1.37 10.70
CA GLU A 187 8.91 -2.12 9.62
C GLU A 187 9.95 -3.07 9.03
N PHE A 188 9.58 -4.32 8.75
CA PHE A 188 10.52 -5.31 8.23
C PHE A 188 10.93 -4.97 6.79
N PRO A 189 12.18 -5.23 6.39
CA PRO A 189 12.58 -5.02 5.00
C PRO A 189 11.81 -5.99 4.10
N HIS A 190 11.48 -5.57 2.88
CA HIS A 190 10.65 -6.35 1.94
C HIS A 190 11.18 -7.76 1.61
N ASN A 191 12.46 -8.05 1.89
CA ASN A 191 13.04 -9.40 1.72
C ASN A 191 12.72 -10.35 2.90
N GLY A 192 12.06 -9.87 3.95
CA GLY A 192 11.72 -10.63 5.16
C GLY A 192 12.93 -10.99 6.03
N ILE A 193 14.09 -10.36 5.79
CA ILE A 193 15.35 -10.64 6.49
C ILE A 193 15.73 -9.41 7.32
N ALA A 194 15.84 -9.59 8.64
CA ALA A 194 16.31 -8.55 9.55
C ALA A 194 17.36 -9.08 10.52
N THR A 195 18.02 -8.17 11.22
CA THR A 195 18.88 -8.49 12.36
C THR A 195 18.11 -8.22 13.64
N LEU A 196 17.97 -9.23 14.49
CA LEU A 196 17.38 -9.10 15.81
C LEU A 196 18.45 -8.60 16.79
N CYS A 197 18.14 -7.57 17.56
CA CYS A 197 19.00 -7.05 18.61
C CYS A 197 18.29 -7.14 19.95
N ALA A 198 18.89 -7.86 20.90
CA ALA A 198 18.44 -7.93 22.29
C ALA A 198 19.44 -7.21 23.19
N VAL A 199 18.98 -6.24 23.98
CA VAL A 199 19.79 -5.57 24.99
C VAL A 199 19.70 -6.36 26.29
N VAL A 200 20.86 -6.84 26.75
CA VAL A 200 20.98 -7.69 27.94
C VAL A 200 21.71 -6.91 29.03
N LYS A 201 21.06 -6.70 30.17
CA LYS A 201 21.69 -6.17 31.38
C LYS A 201 22.22 -7.30 32.26
N HIS A 202 23.17 -6.97 33.13
CA HIS A 202 23.78 -7.91 34.09
C HIS A 202 24.48 -9.12 33.44
N ALA A 203 24.84 -9.02 32.16
CA ALA A 203 25.70 -9.97 31.46
C ALA A 203 27.02 -9.28 31.07
N THR A 204 28.08 -10.07 30.94
CA THR A 204 29.41 -9.64 30.52
C THR A 204 29.68 -9.99 29.06
N GLU A 205 30.59 -9.26 28.42
CA GLU A 205 31.00 -9.54 27.04
C GLU A 205 31.51 -10.99 26.92
N GLY A 206 30.98 -11.73 25.94
CA GLY A 206 31.29 -13.15 25.75
C GLY A 206 30.30 -14.12 26.38
N ASP A 207 29.37 -13.65 27.22
CA ASP A 207 28.32 -14.50 27.78
C ASP A 207 27.34 -14.98 26.71
N LYS A 208 26.98 -16.27 26.77
CA LYS A 208 25.98 -16.86 25.89
C LYS A 208 24.59 -16.70 26.52
N VAL A 209 23.66 -16.16 25.75
CA VAL A 209 22.29 -15.89 26.18
C VAL A 209 21.31 -16.62 25.26
N ASN A 210 20.37 -17.38 25.84
CA ASN A 210 19.27 -18.00 25.12
C ASN A 210 17.94 -17.39 25.58
N PHE A 211 17.09 -17.04 24.63
CA PHE A 211 15.84 -16.36 24.92
C PHE A 211 14.73 -16.71 23.93
N ILE A 212 13.50 -16.55 24.40
CA ILE A 212 12.28 -16.81 23.66
C ILE A 212 11.55 -15.50 23.45
N LEU A 213 11.11 -15.26 22.22
CA LEU A 213 10.22 -14.17 21.87
C LEU A 213 8.84 -14.74 21.54
N GLU A 214 7.82 -14.14 22.13
CA GLU A 214 6.42 -14.35 21.76
C GLU A 214 5.99 -13.21 20.84
N PHE A 215 5.42 -13.57 19.70
CA PHE A 215 4.88 -12.64 18.72
C PHE A 215 3.36 -12.48 18.89
N ASP A 216 2.81 -11.45 18.26
CA ASP A 216 1.39 -11.10 18.29
C ASP A 216 0.45 -12.11 17.66
N ASP A 217 0.97 -12.95 16.77
CA ASP A 217 0.29 -14.13 16.23
C ASP A 217 0.25 -15.32 17.23
N GLY A 218 0.83 -15.17 18.43
CA GLY A 218 0.92 -16.21 19.45
C GLY A 218 2.03 -17.24 19.20
N THR A 219 2.90 -17.02 18.20
CA THR A 219 4.04 -17.90 17.94
C THR A 219 5.22 -17.60 18.88
N PHE A 220 5.96 -18.65 19.21
CA PHE A 220 7.17 -18.57 20.02
C PHE A 220 8.39 -18.95 19.19
N LYS A 221 9.39 -18.07 19.11
CA LYS A 221 10.69 -18.41 18.49
C LYS A 221 11.82 -18.29 19.51
N ARG A 222 12.74 -19.27 19.45
CA ARG A 222 13.93 -19.32 20.28
C ARG A 222 15.12 -18.74 19.54
N PHE A 223 15.88 -17.92 20.25
CA PHE A 223 17.09 -17.27 19.75
C PHE A 223 18.24 -17.50 20.72
N SER A 224 19.45 -17.57 20.18
CA SER A 224 20.67 -17.67 20.97
C SER A 224 21.74 -16.78 20.36
N GLY A 225 22.54 -16.13 21.21
CA GLY A 225 23.70 -15.38 20.75
C GLY A 225 24.66 -15.06 21.89
N VAL A 226 25.70 -14.31 21.53
CA VAL A 226 26.76 -13.90 22.45
C VAL A 226 26.67 -12.40 22.68
N VAL A 227 26.81 -11.99 23.94
CA VAL A 227 26.77 -10.58 24.35
C VAL A 227 28.03 -9.88 23.86
N ASP A 228 27.86 -8.78 23.12
CA ASP A 228 28.96 -7.94 22.66
C ASP A 228 29.44 -6.96 23.75
N SER A 229 30.50 -6.20 23.46
CA SER A 229 31.06 -5.17 24.35
C SER A 229 30.08 -4.05 24.74
N ARG A 230 28.92 -3.95 24.06
CA ARG A 230 27.85 -2.97 24.33
C ARG A 230 26.70 -3.59 25.12
N GLY A 231 26.78 -4.85 25.51
CA GLY A 231 25.69 -5.57 26.18
C GLY A 231 24.56 -5.99 25.24
N ILE A 232 24.84 -6.11 23.94
CA ILE A 232 23.84 -6.42 22.91
C ILE A 232 24.12 -7.79 22.31
N VAL A 233 23.07 -8.59 22.17
CA VAL A 233 23.08 -9.82 21.38
C VAL A 233 22.49 -9.52 20.00
N GLU A 234 23.30 -9.66 18.95
CA GLU A 234 22.85 -9.51 17.56
C GLU A 234 22.71 -10.88 16.89
N VAL A 235 21.49 -11.22 16.47
CA VAL A 235 21.19 -12.41 15.66
C VAL A 235 20.94 -11.96 14.23
N LYS A 236 21.88 -12.25 13.34
CA LYS A 236 21.83 -11.82 11.93
C LYS A 236 20.99 -12.78 11.09
N ASN A 237 20.48 -12.25 9.97
CA ASN A 237 19.76 -13.02 8.95
C ASN A 237 18.54 -13.78 9.48
N VAL A 238 17.82 -13.19 10.43
CA VAL A 238 16.57 -13.77 10.93
C VAL A 238 15.51 -13.61 9.85
N LYS A 239 14.99 -14.74 9.38
CA LYS A 239 13.82 -14.81 8.51
C LYS A 239 12.58 -15.03 9.36
N LEU A 240 11.60 -14.15 9.24
CA LEU A 240 10.34 -14.29 9.96
C LEU A 240 9.21 -14.95 9.16
N LEU A 241 9.41 -15.12 7.85
CA LEU A 241 8.58 -15.93 6.94
C LEU A 241 8.63 -17.42 7.24
#